data_AF-A0AAN8BTZ9-F1
#
_entry.id   AF-A0AAN8BTZ9-F1
#
_cell.length_a   1.000
_cell.length_b   1.000
_cell.length_c   1.000
_cell.angle_alpha   90.00
_cell.angle_beta   90.00
_cell.angle_gamma   90.00
#
_symmetry.space_group_name_H-M   'P 1'
#
loop_
_entity.id
_entity.type
_entity.pdbx_description
1 polymer ?
#
loop_
_entity_poly.entity_id
_entity_poly.type
_entity_poly.pdbx_seq_one_letter_code
_entity_poly.pdbx_strand_id
1 'polypeptide(L)'
;MREKPRPPSFNRVGLRKQELEKSVQRAQENDKGLRQIQDALAITDRHLTAYLADHIDAQQIPQEAQKIQAELSGQEATLEDMKKKNQDKDPRVMGQIDLTQKMLADVWTKFRLFQKPANFDTRLSECERLLAGVKSQGGGPGHP
;
A
#
# COMPACT_ATOMS: atom_id res chain seq x y z
N MET A 1 44.94 -20.69 -48.03
CA MET A 1 44.60 -19.70 -46.98
C MET A 1 43.09 -19.50 -47.03
N ARG A 2 42.35 -19.93 -45.99
CA ARG A 2 40.87 -19.88 -45.99
C ARG A 2 40.45 -19.04 -44.79
N GLU A 3 40.19 -17.76 -45.04
CA GLU A 3 39.71 -16.82 -44.04
C GLU A 3 38.28 -17.21 -43.63
N LYS A 4 38.09 -17.54 -42.35
CA LYS A 4 36.76 -17.76 -41.79
C LYS A 4 36.10 -16.40 -41.52
N PRO A 5 34.85 -16.16 -41.94
CA PRO A 5 34.16 -14.93 -41.62
C PRO A 5 33.79 -14.93 -40.13
N ARG A 6 34.18 -13.86 -39.41
CA ARG A 6 33.73 -13.60 -38.03
C ARG A 6 32.23 -13.28 -38.04
N PRO A 7 31.42 -13.84 -37.12
CA PRO A 7 29.98 -13.56 -37.09
C PRO A 7 29.69 -12.13 -36.61
N PRO A 8 28.65 -11.46 -37.15
CA PRO A 8 28.29 -10.11 -36.75
C PRO A 8 27.64 -10.10 -35.36
N SER A 9 28.08 -9.16 -34.52
CA SER A 9 27.61 -8.98 -33.14
C SER A 9 26.19 -8.39 -33.08
N PHE A 10 25.17 -9.16 -33.46
CA PHE A 10 23.76 -8.73 -33.43
C PHE A 10 23.11 -8.71 -32.04
N ASN A 11 23.82 -9.15 -30.99
CA ASN A 11 23.19 -9.50 -29.72
C ASN A 11 22.98 -8.33 -28.72
N ARG A 12 23.37 -7.08 -29.02
CA ARG A 12 23.21 -5.97 -28.06
C ARG A 12 21.91 -5.17 -28.22
N VAL A 13 21.31 -5.15 -29.41
CA VAL A 13 20.10 -4.37 -29.68
C VAL A 13 18.84 -5.11 -29.23
N GLY A 14 18.80 -6.43 -29.37
CA GLY A 14 17.68 -7.27 -28.91
C GLY A 14 17.52 -7.28 -27.39
N LEU A 15 18.63 -7.37 -26.63
CA LEU A 15 18.57 -7.34 -25.17
C LEU A 15 18.05 -6.01 -24.62
N ARG A 16 18.45 -4.86 -25.23
CA ARG A 16 17.96 -3.54 -24.80
C ARG A 16 16.46 -3.35 -25.00
N LYS A 17 15.90 -3.87 -26.10
CA LYS A 17 14.45 -3.81 -26.35
C LYS A 17 13.66 -4.65 -25.35
N GLN A 18 14.12 -5.88 -25.10
CA GLN A 18 13.45 -6.79 -24.16
C GLN A 18 13.47 -6.27 -22.71
N GLU A 19 14.59 -5.65 -22.28
CA GLU A 19 14.70 -5.04 -20.95
C GLU A 19 13.75 -3.84 -20.81
N LEU A 20 13.58 -3.04 -21.88
CA LEU A 20 12.63 -1.92 -21.91
C LEU A 20 11.17 -2.41 -21.87
N GLU A 21 10.81 -3.44 -22.64
CA GLU A 21 9.43 -3.96 -22.63
C GLU A 21 9.05 -4.51 -21.24
N LYS A 22 9.99 -5.21 -20.60
CA LYS A 22 9.80 -5.70 -19.22
C LYS A 22 9.78 -4.58 -18.18
N SER A 23 10.48 -3.48 -18.39
CA SER A 23 10.42 -2.32 -17.47
C SER A 23 9.09 -1.58 -17.64
N VAL A 24 8.65 -1.35 -18.88
CA VAL A 24 7.37 -0.70 -19.20
C VAL A 24 6.21 -1.51 -18.64
N GLN A 25 6.18 -2.82 -18.84
CA GLN A 25 5.08 -3.66 -18.34
C GLN A 25 5.01 -3.64 -16.82
N ARG A 26 6.16 -3.74 -16.12
CA ARG A 26 6.21 -3.62 -14.65
C ARG A 26 5.77 -2.24 -14.16
N ALA A 27 6.19 -1.17 -14.83
CA ALA A 27 5.77 0.19 -14.48
C ALA A 27 4.25 0.35 -14.64
N GLN A 28 3.67 -0.25 -15.68
CA GLN A 28 2.24 -0.19 -15.96
C GLN A 28 1.40 -0.99 -14.96
N GLU A 29 1.88 -2.16 -14.54
CA GLU A 29 1.23 -2.94 -13.47
C GLU A 29 1.30 -2.22 -12.12
N ASN A 30 2.44 -1.60 -11.81
CA ASN A 30 2.59 -0.80 -10.60
C ASN A 30 1.69 0.44 -10.62
N ASP A 31 1.61 1.15 -11.75
CA ASP A 31 0.73 2.29 -11.94
C ASP A 31 -0.74 1.91 -11.73
N LYS A 32 -1.18 0.79 -12.32
CA LYS A 32 -2.54 0.28 -12.15
C LYS A 32 -2.85 -0.05 -10.68
N GLY A 33 -1.94 -0.72 -9.98
CA GLY A 33 -2.10 -1.02 -8.55
C GLY A 33 -2.16 0.25 -7.69
N LEU A 34 -1.28 1.22 -7.97
CA LEU A 34 -1.28 2.50 -7.27
C LEU A 34 -2.56 3.28 -7.49
N ARG A 35 -3.06 3.29 -8.71
CA ARG A 35 -4.31 3.97 -9.05
C ARG A 35 -5.52 3.33 -8.35
N GLN A 36 -5.53 2.02 -8.18
CA GLN A 36 -6.56 1.33 -7.39
C GLN A 36 -6.51 1.74 -5.91
N ILE A 37 -5.31 1.87 -5.35
CA ILE A 37 -5.13 2.35 -3.98
C ILE A 37 -5.61 3.80 -3.85
N GLN A 38 -5.23 4.68 -4.78
CA GLN A 38 -5.69 6.08 -4.80
C GLN A 38 -7.21 6.18 -4.89
N ASP A 39 -7.84 5.36 -5.72
CA ASP A 39 -9.30 5.33 -5.86
C ASP A 39 -9.98 4.87 -4.56
N ALA A 40 -9.49 3.78 -3.97
CA ALA A 40 -10.01 3.27 -2.70
C ALA A 40 -9.78 4.27 -1.53
N LEU A 41 -8.67 4.99 -1.52
CA LEU A 41 -8.42 6.10 -0.60
C LEU A 41 -9.41 7.23 -0.80
N ALA A 42 -9.68 7.63 -2.05
CA ALA A 42 -10.64 8.68 -2.36
C ALA A 42 -12.09 8.29 -2.00
N ILE A 43 -12.44 7.01 -2.14
CA ILE A 43 -13.73 6.48 -1.67
C ILE A 43 -13.81 6.58 -0.15
N THR A 44 -12.76 6.12 0.55
CA THR A 44 -12.67 6.17 2.01
C THR A 44 -12.74 7.60 2.53
N ASP A 45 -12.04 8.53 1.88
CA ASP A 45 -12.06 9.96 2.16
C ASP A 45 -13.49 10.54 2.12
N ARG A 46 -14.22 10.20 1.05
CA ARG A 46 -15.62 10.63 0.87
C ARG A 46 -16.52 10.04 1.93
N HIS A 47 -16.36 8.76 2.26
CA HIS A 47 -17.10 8.13 3.35
C HIS A 47 -16.85 8.85 4.67
N LEU A 48 -15.59 9.09 5.03
CA LEU A 48 -15.23 9.79 6.27
C LEU A 48 -15.76 11.22 6.30
N THR A 49 -15.68 11.93 5.19
CA THR A 49 -16.24 13.28 5.06
C THR A 49 -17.76 13.26 5.24
N ALA A 50 -18.45 12.29 4.66
CA ALA A 50 -19.90 12.13 4.83
C ALA A 50 -20.27 11.80 6.29
N TYR A 51 -19.55 10.89 6.94
CA TYR A 51 -19.78 10.57 8.35
C TYR A 51 -19.53 11.77 9.26
N LEU A 52 -18.41 12.49 9.06
CA LEU A 52 -18.10 13.70 9.82
C LEU A 52 -19.16 14.80 9.61
N ALA A 53 -19.69 14.95 8.39
CA ALA A 53 -20.74 15.91 8.08
C ALA A 53 -22.08 15.56 8.75
N ASP A 54 -22.37 14.27 8.93
CA ASP A 54 -23.58 13.77 9.61
C ASP A 54 -23.40 13.64 11.14
N HIS A 55 -22.25 14.06 11.68
CA HIS A 55 -21.86 13.86 13.10
C HIS A 55 -21.84 12.39 13.54
N ILE A 56 -21.56 11.48 12.60
CA ILE A 56 -21.38 10.05 12.86
C ILE A 56 -19.91 9.80 13.19
N ASP A 57 -19.64 9.21 14.36
CA ASP A 57 -18.31 8.78 14.79
C ASP A 57 -18.09 7.27 14.63
N ALA A 58 -16.85 6.82 14.76
CA ALA A 58 -16.49 5.40 14.75
C ALA A 58 -17.22 4.56 15.82
N GLN A 59 -17.72 5.18 16.91
CA GLN A 59 -18.52 4.48 17.91
C GLN A 59 -19.94 4.15 17.42
N GLN A 60 -20.50 4.98 16.54
CA GLN A 60 -21.83 4.75 15.96
C GLN A 60 -21.78 3.62 14.94
N ILE A 61 -20.68 3.52 14.19
CA ILE A 61 -20.47 2.53 13.12
C ILE A 61 -19.11 1.82 13.28
N PRO A 62 -18.94 1.00 14.34
CA PRO A 62 -17.67 0.34 14.63
C PRO A 62 -17.24 -0.65 13.55
N GLN A 63 -18.20 -1.31 12.90
CA GLN A 63 -17.92 -2.23 11.78
C GLN A 63 -17.29 -1.50 10.59
N GLU A 64 -17.84 -0.33 10.24
CA GLU A 64 -17.31 0.48 9.14
C GLU A 64 -15.94 1.06 9.50
N ALA A 65 -15.77 1.51 10.74
CA ALA A 65 -14.48 1.98 11.22
C ALA A 65 -13.41 0.89 11.16
N GLN A 66 -13.72 -0.34 11.60
CA GLN A 66 -12.80 -1.47 11.51
C GLN A 66 -12.44 -1.81 10.05
N LYS A 67 -13.42 -1.80 9.16
CA LYS A 67 -13.21 -2.05 7.72
C LYS A 67 -12.28 -1.00 7.11
N ILE A 68 -12.56 0.28 7.36
CA ILE A 68 -11.72 1.39 6.88
C ILE A 68 -10.30 1.27 7.44
N GLN A 69 -10.14 0.98 8.73
CA GLN A 69 -8.82 0.78 9.34
C GLN A 69 -8.03 -0.35 8.67
N ALA A 70 -8.69 -1.49 8.40
CA ALA A 70 -8.06 -2.63 7.73
C ALA A 70 -7.68 -2.31 6.29
N GLU A 71 -8.54 -1.60 5.56
CA GLU A 71 -8.27 -1.11 4.19
C GLU A 71 -7.07 -0.16 4.18
N LEU A 72 -7.07 0.87 5.04
CA LEU A 72 -5.99 1.85 5.12
C LEU A 72 -4.65 1.21 5.49
N SER A 73 -4.64 0.30 6.46
CA SER A 73 -3.44 -0.44 6.85
C SER A 73 -2.95 -1.37 5.73
N GLY A 74 -3.86 -2.03 5.01
CA GLY A 74 -3.51 -2.87 3.86
C GLY A 74 -2.93 -2.06 2.69
N GLN A 75 -3.48 -0.88 2.44
CA GLN A 75 -3.00 0.07 1.44
C GLN A 75 -1.61 0.62 1.79
N GLU A 76 -1.38 0.95 3.06
CA GLU A 76 -0.07 1.38 3.57
C GLU A 76 1.01 0.32 3.33
N ALA A 77 0.75 -0.92 3.76
CA ALA A 77 1.69 -2.03 3.58
C ALA A 77 1.98 -2.29 2.10
N THR A 78 0.96 -2.19 1.25
CA THR A 78 1.12 -2.35 -0.21
C THR A 78 1.95 -1.22 -0.79
N LEU A 79 1.72 0.04 -0.38
CA LEU A 79 2.49 1.19 -0.82
C LEU A 79 3.96 1.11 -0.39
N GLU A 80 4.25 0.67 0.84
CA GLU A 80 5.62 0.49 1.31
C GLU A 80 6.36 -0.61 0.54
N ASP A 81 5.71 -1.76 0.29
CA ASP A 81 6.29 -2.83 -0.52
C ASP A 81 6.56 -2.36 -1.96
N MET A 82 5.59 -1.68 -2.57
CA MET A 82 5.76 -1.08 -3.90
C MET A 82 6.89 -0.05 -3.92
N LYS A 83 7.00 0.80 -2.89
CA LYS A 83 8.08 1.79 -2.75
C LYS A 83 9.42 1.10 -2.75
N LYS A 84 9.60 0.10 -1.88
CA LYS A 84 10.86 -0.66 -1.74
C LYS A 84 11.25 -1.39 -3.03
N LYS A 85 10.28 -1.93 -3.77
CA LYS A 85 10.52 -2.64 -5.04
C LYS A 85 10.86 -1.70 -6.20
N ASN A 86 10.40 -0.44 -6.16
CA ASN A 86 10.52 0.53 -7.27
C ASN A 86 11.52 1.66 -7.03
N GLN A 87 12.04 1.82 -5.80
CA GLN A 87 12.93 2.90 -5.38
C GLN A 87 14.16 3.10 -6.29
N ASP A 88 14.71 2.01 -6.84
CA ASP A 88 15.89 2.03 -7.72
C ASP A 88 15.55 1.85 -9.21
N LYS A 89 14.29 1.54 -9.52
CA LYS A 89 13.92 1.02 -10.85
C LYS A 89 13.19 2.02 -11.73
N ASP A 90 12.25 2.77 -11.17
CA ASP A 90 11.42 3.67 -11.97
C ASP A 90 11.00 4.93 -11.19
N PRO A 91 11.52 6.12 -11.55
CA PRO A 91 11.20 7.36 -10.86
C PRO A 91 9.74 7.82 -11.09
N ARG A 92 9.08 7.38 -12.17
CA ARG A 92 7.68 7.75 -12.45
C ARG A 92 6.74 7.07 -11.47
N VAL A 93 6.98 5.77 -11.25
CA VAL A 93 6.25 4.98 -10.24
C VAL A 93 6.50 5.55 -8.85
N MET A 94 7.73 5.97 -8.54
CA MET A 94 8.04 6.57 -7.23
C MET A 94 7.24 7.85 -6.95
N GLY A 95 7.05 8.71 -7.96
CA GLY A 95 6.22 9.92 -7.81
C GLY A 95 4.74 9.60 -7.55
N GLN A 96 4.19 8.58 -8.21
CA GLN A 96 2.83 8.08 -7.95
C GLN A 96 2.70 7.52 -6.52
N ILE A 97 3.71 6.78 -6.05
CA ILE A 97 3.76 6.25 -4.68
C ILE A 97 3.76 7.39 -3.66
N ASP A 98 4.58 8.42 -3.84
CA ASP A 98 4.65 9.58 -2.93
C ASP A 98 3.31 10.32 -2.84
N LEU A 99 2.65 10.53 -3.98
CA LEU A 99 1.31 11.12 -4.03
C LEU A 99 0.30 10.26 -3.25
N THR A 100 0.33 8.94 -3.47
CA THR A 100 -0.60 8.03 -2.82
C THR A 100 -0.34 7.94 -1.31
N GLN A 101 0.94 7.98 -0.88
CA GLN A 101 1.29 8.06 0.55
C GLN A 101 0.76 9.33 1.20
N LYS A 102 0.81 10.48 0.50
CA LYS A 102 0.21 11.73 1.00
C LYS A 102 -1.31 11.62 1.12
N MET A 103 -1.98 11.05 0.12
CA MET A 103 -3.42 10.82 0.19
C MET A 103 -3.77 9.89 1.36
N LEU A 104 -3.04 8.79 1.53
CA LEU A 104 -3.22 7.86 2.63
C LEU A 104 -3.09 8.56 3.99
N ALA A 105 -2.07 9.40 4.17
CA ALA A 105 -1.88 10.17 5.40
C ALA A 105 -3.03 11.17 5.66
N ASP A 106 -3.54 11.81 4.61
CA ASP A 106 -4.68 12.73 4.71
C ASP A 106 -5.96 11.99 5.14
N VAL A 107 -6.24 10.84 4.52
CA VAL A 107 -7.37 9.97 4.87
C VAL A 107 -7.22 9.40 6.27
N TRP A 108 -6.02 8.98 6.69
CA TRP A 108 -5.75 8.56 8.07
C TRP A 108 -6.01 9.67 9.08
N THR A 109 -5.67 10.92 8.72
CA THR A 109 -5.93 12.07 9.57
C THR A 109 -7.43 12.29 9.74
N LYS A 110 -8.21 12.21 8.65
CA LYS A 110 -9.69 12.25 8.72
C LYS A 110 -10.26 11.07 9.49
N PHE A 111 -9.71 9.87 9.28
CA PHE A 111 -10.11 8.66 9.97
C PHE A 111 -9.90 8.82 11.47
N ARG A 112 -8.79 9.44 11.89
CA ARG A 112 -8.50 9.75 13.28
C ARG A 112 -9.47 10.76 13.88
N LEU A 113 -9.93 11.76 13.11
CA LEU A 113 -10.95 12.70 13.57
C LEU A 113 -12.30 11.99 13.77
N PHE A 114 -12.72 11.21 12.78
CA PHE A 114 -13.90 10.36 12.83
C PHE A 114 -13.82 9.30 13.95
N GLN A 115 -12.61 8.81 14.20
CA GLN A 115 -12.38 7.86 15.27
C GLN A 115 -12.46 8.50 16.63
N LYS A 116 -12.12 9.77 16.85
CA LYS A 116 -11.85 10.34 18.19
C LYS A 116 -13.08 10.97 18.88
N PRO A 117 -13.86 10.24 19.69
CA PRO A 117 -14.32 10.76 20.96
C PRO A 117 -13.16 10.70 21.98
N ALA A 118 -13.28 11.40 23.11
CA ALA A 118 -12.24 11.64 24.12
C ALA A 118 -11.47 10.42 24.70
N ASN A 119 -11.75 9.19 24.26
CA ASN A 119 -11.26 7.93 24.80
C ASN A 119 -10.44 7.06 23.82
N PHE A 120 -10.11 7.57 22.63
CA PHE A 120 -9.49 6.76 21.56
C PHE A 120 -8.08 6.25 21.85
N ASP A 121 -7.32 6.98 22.67
CA ASP A 121 -5.98 6.59 23.10
C ASP A 121 -5.99 5.26 23.87
N THR A 122 -7.03 5.03 24.67
CA THR A 122 -7.17 3.83 25.50
C THR A 122 -7.50 2.57 24.71
N ARG A 123 -8.25 2.69 23.61
CA ARG A 123 -8.70 1.56 22.79
C ARG A 123 -7.72 1.20 21.67
N LEU A 124 -6.95 2.16 21.16
CA LEU A 124 -5.90 1.88 20.18
C LEU A 124 -4.82 0.95 20.75
N SER A 125 -4.44 1.16 22.03
CA SER A 125 -3.57 0.22 22.75
C SER A 125 -4.18 -1.17 22.92
N GLU A 126 -5.52 -1.31 22.97
CA GLU A 126 -6.18 -2.62 22.95
C GLU A 126 -6.11 -3.29 21.58
N CYS A 127 -6.22 -2.55 20.47
CA CYS A 127 -6.07 -3.12 19.12
C CYS A 127 -4.62 -3.56 18.83
N GLU A 128 -3.62 -2.80 19.27
CA GLU A 128 -2.22 -3.24 19.25
C GLU A 128 -2.01 -4.51 20.09
N ARG A 129 -2.68 -4.60 21.25
CA ARG A 129 -2.60 -5.76 22.14
C ARG A 129 -3.33 -7.00 21.58
N LEU A 130 -4.43 -6.84 20.85
CA LEU A 130 -5.13 -7.94 20.17
C LEU A 130 -4.33 -8.44 18.95
N LEU A 131 -3.70 -7.55 18.18
CA LEU A 131 -2.75 -7.91 17.11
C LEU A 131 -1.48 -8.61 17.65
N ALA A 132 -1.04 -8.26 18.86
CA ALA A 132 0.02 -8.98 19.56
C ALA A 132 -0.46 -10.32 20.14
N GLY A 133 -1.71 -10.40 20.61
CA GLY A 133 -2.30 -11.61 21.20
C GLY A 133 -2.55 -12.74 20.19
N VAL A 134 -2.95 -12.42 18.96
CA VAL A 134 -3.16 -13.43 17.90
C VAL A 134 -1.84 -14.09 17.45
N LYS A 135 -0.71 -13.39 17.57
CA LYS A 135 0.62 -13.97 17.29
C LYS A 135 1.12 -14.91 18.39
N SER A 136 0.51 -14.91 19.57
CA SER A 136 0.95 -15.72 20.70
C SER A 136 0.09 -16.98 20.96
N GLN A 137 -0.96 -17.23 20.17
CA GLN A 137 -1.82 -18.41 20.35
C GLN A 137 -1.45 -19.60 19.42
N GLY A 138 -0.35 -19.48 18.66
CA GLY A 138 0.23 -20.56 17.85
C GLY A 138 1.41 -21.31 18.50
N GLY A 139 1.75 -21.02 19.75
CA GLY A 139 2.88 -21.64 20.44
C GLY A 139 2.61 -21.80 21.93
N GLY A 140 1.87 -22.86 22.29
CA GLY A 140 1.77 -23.27 23.69
C GLY A 140 3.12 -23.80 24.19
N PRO A 141 3.60 -23.36 25.37
CA PRO A 141 4.87 -23.77 25.95
C PRO A 141 4.79 -25.21 26.49
N GLY A 142 5.92 -25.90 26.47
CA GLY A 142 6.01 -27.30 26.89
C GLY A 142 5.90 -27.54 28.40
N HIS A 143 5.99 -28.84 28.69
CA HIS A 143 6.34 -29.52 29.95
C HIS A 143 5.17 -29.83 30.91
N PRO A 144 5.27 -30.86 31.80
CA PRO A 144 6.43 -31.69 32.19
C PRO A 144 6.65 -32.98 31.39
#